data_AF-A0A958UMF4-F1
#
_entry.id   AF-A0A958UMF4-F1
#
_cell.length_a   1.000
_cell.length_b   1.000
_cell.length_c   1.000
_cell.angle_alpha   90.00
_cell.angle_beta   90.00
_cell.angle_gamma   90.00
#
_symmetry.space_group_name_H-M   'P 1'
#
loop_
_entity.id
_entity.type
_entity.pdbx_description
1 polymer ?
#
loop_
_entity_poly.entity_id
_entity_poly.type
_entity_poly.pdbx_seq_one_letter_code
_entity_poly.pdbx_strand_id
1 'polypeptide(L)'
;LYQTAEQLKAASDEGKGESLLNPKASSLTFYQKGAWALHILREKIGDEAFKTAVKTYLEKYKFKNVSTEDFLSEVKAVSQIDISEFEKDWLQQSAFQSEEAYQSLLKSPFIIKYFEISALRATPLADKKMQLKNALTFPNDFIGQEAVYQLLDESFSETLPLYKTAFESNNLYVRQAVALSLQTIPKELQTEYESLLNDDSYVTMETALYQLWMQFPEKRTGYLNKTKGIEGFQNKNIRQLWLALALVTEGYENTEKENYLEELKNYTSTDYSFEIREKAFEYVNELQLWDLETLKGLAEACVHPTWRFSKPSKEMLNNLLQNKKYYEQIKVLGRQVSEKAANYLNSIIKE
;
A
#
# COMPACT_ATOMS: atom_id res chain seq x y z
N LEU A 1 10.75 -9.87 -4.71
CA LEU A 1 11.23 -11.22 -4.37
C LEU A 1 11.54 -11.35 -2.88
N TYR A 2 12.49 -10.59 -2.28
CA TYR A 2 12.83 -10.74 -0.86
C TYR A 2 11.63 -10.62 0.11
N GLN A 3 10.87 -9.52 0.06
CA GLN A 3 9.70 -9.32 0.94
C GLN A 3 8.67 -10.46 0.85
N THR A 4 8.46 -11.02 -0.34
CA THR A 4 7.49 -12.10 -0.54
C THR A 4 8.04 -13.46 -0.11
N ALA A 5 9.37 -13.66 -0.18
CA ALA A 5 10.01 -14.81 0.46
C ALA A 5 9.85 -14.77 1.99
N GLU A 6 10.01 -13.61 2.62
CA GLU A 6 9.80 -13.46 4.07
C GLU A 6 8.35 -13.78 4.45
N GLN A 7 7.36 -13.29 3.70
CA GLN A 7 5.94 -13.59 3.92
C GLN A 7 5.62 -15.08 3.76
N LEU A 8 6.15 -15.71 2.71
CA LEU A 8 5.95 -17.14 2.45
C LEU A 8 6.64 -18.01 3.49
N LYS A 9 7.84 -17.63 3.92
CA LYS A 9 8.57 -18.28 5.01
C LYS A 9 7.77 -18.18 6.31
N ALA A 10 7.34 -16.99 6.70
CA ALA A 10 6.55 -16.79 7.93
C ALA A 10 5.26 -17.63 7.91
N ALA A 11 4.51 -17.62 6.80
CA ALA A 11 3.33 -18.45 6.65
C ALA A 11 3.65 -19.95 6.74
N SER A 12 4.77 -20.39 6.15
CA SER A 12 5.24 -21.78 6.22
C SER A 12 5.62 -22.17 7.67
N ASP A 13 6.35 -21.31 8.38
CA ASP A 13 6.79 -21.53 9.77
C ASP A 13 5.59 -21.60 10.74
N GLU A 14 4.51 -20.87 10.44
CA GLU A 14 3.24 -20.94 11.17
C GLU A 14 2.38 -22.17 10.79
N GLY A 15 2.87 -23.06 9.91
CA GLY A 15 2.12 -24.22 9.43
C GLY A 15 1.00 -23.89 8.44
N LYS A 16 0.99 -22.66 7.90
CA LYS A 16 0.01 -22.17 6.90
C LYS A 16 0.55 -22.23 5.47
N GLY A 17 1.65 -22.95 5.24
CA GLY A 17 2.17 -23.20 3.90
C GLY A 17 1.17 -23.99 3.05
N GLU A 18 1.11 -23.70 1.75
CA GLU A 18 0.18 -24.36 0.82
C GLU A 18 0.92 -24.84 -0.45
N SER A 19 0.42 -25.92 -1.03
CA SER A 19 0.85 -26.39 -2.35
C SER A 19 0.35 -25.43 -3.44
N LEU A 20 1.16 -25.19 -4.47
CA LEU A 20 0.71 -24.45 -5.66
C LEU A 20 -0.35 -25.20 -6.47
N LEU A 21 -0.44 -26.52 -6.29
CA LEU A 21 -1.44 -27.37 -6.95
C LEU A 21 -2.77 -27.41 -6.17
N ASN A 22 -2.87 -26.77 -5.00
CA ASN A 22 -4.14 -26.67 -4.28
C ASN A 22 -5.06 -25.67 -5.00
N PRO A 23 -6.22 -26.08 -5.56
CA PRO A 23 -7.12 -25.18 -6.28
C PRO A 23 -7.80 -24.14 -5.37
N LYS A 24 -7.69 -24.29 -4.05
CA LYS A 24 -8.21 -23.36 -3.04
C LYS A 24 -7.10 -22.57 -2.34
N ALA A 25 -5.88 -22.56 -2.88
CA ALA A 25 -4.78 -21.85 -2.25
C ALA A 25 -5.03 -20.33 -2.18
N SER A 26 -4.35 -19.68 -1.24
CA SER A 26 -4.42 -18.24 -1.08
C SER A 26 -3.76 -17.48 -2.23
N SER A 27 -4.08 -16.19 -2.37
CA SER A 27 -3.38 -15.28 -3.28
C SER A 27 -1.88 -15.21 -2.99
N LEU A 28 -1.47 -15.35 -1.73
CA LEU A 28 -0.06 -15.40 -1.35
C LEU A 28 0.63 -16.58 -2.04
N THR A 29 -0.01 -17.75 -2.01
CA THR A 29 0.48 -18.95 -2.69
C THR A 29 0.46 -18.78 -4.21
N PHE A 30 -0.71 -18.51 -4.82
CA PHE A 30 -0.82 -18.47 -6.28
C PHE A 30 0.08 -17.42 -6.93
N TYR A 31 0.11 -16.20 -6.40
CA TYR A 31 0.87 -15.12 -7.04
C TYR A 31 2.32 -15.08 -6.56
N GLN A 32 2.58 -15.19 -5.25
CA GLN A 32 3.94 -15.01 -4.73
C GLN A 32 4.75 -16.29 -4.79
N LYS A 33 4.24 -17.42 -4.29
CA LYS A 33 4.95 -18.71 -4.43
C LYS A 33 5.04 -19.13 -5.89
N GLY A 34 4.02 -18.85 -6.70
CA GLY A 34 4.03 -19.10 -8.14
C GLY A 34 5.11 -18.31 -8.89
N ALA A 35 5.24 -17.01 -8.60
CA ALA A 35 6.31 -16.19 -9.15
C ALA A 35 7.71 -16.70 -8.75
N TRP A 36 7.87 -17.11 -7.48
CA TRP A 36 9.10 -17.74 -7.01
C TRP A 36 9.41 -19.06 -7.72
N ALA A 37 8.42 -19.94 -7.89
CA ALA A 37 8.59 -21.20 -8.59
C ALA A 37 9.06 -20.98 -10.04
N LEU A 38 8.45 -20.02 -10.76
CA LEU A 38 8.89 -19.68 -12.12
C LEU A 38 10.30 -19.05 -12.15
N HIS A 39 10.64 -18.23 -11.15
CA HIS A 39 11.97 -17.64 -11.03
C HIS A 39 13.05 -18.70 -10.84
N ILE A 40 12.84 -19.63 -9.90
CA ILE A 40 13.77 -20.73 -9.63
C ILE A 40 13.84 -21.71 -10.81
N LEU A 41 12.71 -21.99 -11.46
CA LEU A 41 12.70 -22.83 -12.66
C LEU A 41 13.59 -22.22 -13.76
N ARG A 42 13.45 -20.92 -14.02
CA ARG A 42 14.29 -20.18 -14.98
C ARG A 42 15.77 -20.27 -14.61
N GLU A 43 16.12 -20.11 -13.33
CA GLU A 43 17.51 -20.26 -12.89
C GLU A 43 18.06 -21.67 -13.11
N LYS A 44 17.25 -22.70 -12.87
CA LYS A 44 17.66 -24.11 -13.01
C LYS A 44 17.86 -24.53 -14.47
N ILE A 45 16.93 -24.20 -15.35
CA ILE A 45 16.97 -24.65 -16.76
C ILE A 45 17.68 -23.66 -17.69
N GLY A 46 17.91 -22.42 -17.22
CA GLY A 46 18.52 -21.34 -17.98
C GLY A 46 17.53 -20.50 -18.79
N ASP A 47 17.93 -19.26 -19.06
CA ASP A 47 17.10 -18.24 -19.70
C ASP A 47 16.53 -18.65 -21.06
N GLU A 48 17.37 -19.22 -21.92
CA GLU A 48 16.98 -19.54 -23.29
C GLU A 48 16.00 -20.72 -23.33
N ALA A 49 16.24 -21.76 -22.52
CA ALA A 49 15.31 -22.87 -22.37
C ALA A 49 13.97 -22.39 -21.78
N PHE A 50 14.00 -21.57 -20.73
CA PHE A 50 12.79 -21.02 -20.12
C PHE A 50 11.96 -20.17 -21.08
N LYS A 51 12.59 -19.24 -21.81
CA LYS A 51 11.90 -18.42 -22.82
C LYS A 51 11.30 -19.28 -23.94
N THR A 52 12.03 -20.30 -24.38
CA THR A 52 11.56 -21.22 -25.41
C THR A 52 10.34 -22.00 -24.91
N ALA A 53 10.38 -22.56 -23.70
CA ALA A 53 9.25 -23.26 -23.10
C ALA A 53 8.01 -22.37 -23.00
N VAL A 54 8.16 -21.14 -22.49
CA VAL A 54 7.06 -20.16 -22.37
C VAL A 54 6.47 -19.83 -23.74
N LYS A 55 7.31 -19.55 -24.75
CA LYS A 55 6.84 -19.23 -26.10
C LYS A 55 6.06 -20.40 -26.71
N THR A 56 6.64 -21.60 -26.69
CA THR A 56 6.03 -22.80 -27.27
C THR A 56 4.71 -23.11 -26.57
N TYR A 57 4.66 -23.02 -25.25
CA TYR A 57 3.42 -23.21 -24.47
C TYR A 57 2.33 -22.22 -24.90
N LEU A 58 2.64 -20.92 -24.96
CA LEU A 58 1.67 -19.90 -25.34
C LEU A 58 1.17 -20.07 -26.78
N GLU A 59 2.04 -20.45 -27.72
CA GLU A 59 1.67 -20.67 -29.12
C GLU A 59 0.83 -21.94 -29.31
N LYS A 60 1.24 -23.06 -28.71
CA LYS A 60 0.60 -24.38 -28.85
C LYS A 60 -0.78 -24.45 -28.18
N TYR A 61 -0.92 -23.78 -27.03
CA TYR A 61 -2.12 -23.83 -26.19
C TYR A 61 -3.00 -22.58 -26.28
N LYS A 62 -2.69 -21.65 -27.20
CA LYS A 62 -3.49 -20.46 -27.43
C LYS A 62 -4.98 -20.81 -27.59
N PHE A 63 -5.83 -20.11 -26.84
CA PHE A 63 -7.30 -20.27 -26.83
C PHE A 63 -7.82 -21.63 -26.33
N LYS A 64 -6.98 -22.44 -25.65
CA LYS A 64 -7.38 -23.70 -25.05
C LYS A 64 -7.40 -23.61 -23.52
N ASN A 65 -8.13 -24.53 -22.90
CA ASN A 65 -7.96 -24.81 -21.48
C ASN A 65 -6.64 -25.56 -21.27
N VAL A 66 -5.94 -25.24 -20.21
CA VAL A 66 -4.60 -25.74 -19.88
C VAL A 66 -4.52 -26.12 -18.42
N SER A 67 -3.63 -27.05 -18.12
CA SER A 67 -3.25 -27.50 -16.79
C SER A 67 -1.78 -27.18 -16.51
N THR A 68 -1.35 -27.34 -15.26
CA THR A 68 0.08 -27.21 -14.91
C THR A 68 0.96 -28.18 -15.70
N GLU A 69 0.46 -29.38 -16.00
CA GLU A 69 1.22 -30.41 -16.74
C GLU A 69 1.50 -30.00 -18.19
N ASP A 70 0.60 -29.23 -18.81
CA ASP A 70 0.79 -28.72 -20.17
C ASP A 70 2.01 -27.80 -20.24
N PHE A 71 2.20 -26.93 -19.25
CA PHE A 71 3.40 -26.08 -19.18
C PHE A 71 4.65 -26.90 -18.85
N LEU A 72 4.58 -27.80 -17.87
CA LEU A 72 5.72 -28.63 -17.48
C LEU A 72 6.20 -29.54 -18.61
N SER A 73 5.29 -30.01 -19.48
CA SER A 73 5.64 -30.79 -20.67
C SER A 73 6.51 -29.99 -21.64
N GLU A 74 6.18 -28.72 -21.90
CA GLU A 74 6.99 -27.85 -22.76
C GLU A 74 8.35 -27.52 -22.13
N VAL A 75 8.41 -27.39 -20.80
CA VAL A 75 9.66 -27.21 -20.06
C VAL A 75 10.55 -28.46 -20.16
N LYS A 76 9.99 -29.66 -19.91
CA LYS A 76 10.71 -30.94 -20.02
C LYS A 76 11.27 -31.16 -21.43
N ALA A 77 10.56 -30.71 -22.46
CA ALA A 77 10.98 -30.85 -23.85
C ALA A 77 12.24 -30.03 -24.23
N VAL A 78 12.53 -28.95 -23.49
CA VAL A 78 13.67 -28.05 -23.78
C VAL A 78 14.71 -28.02 -22.66
N SER A 79 14.39 -28.57 -21.49
CA SER A 79 15.30 -28.70 -20.36
C SER A 79 16.40 -29.73 -20.65
N GLN A 80 17.63 -29.42 -20.23
CA GLN A 80 18.75 -30.36 -20.25
C GLN A 80 18.90 -31.14 -18.93
N ILE A 81 18.07 -30.82 -17.94
CA ILE A 81 18.06 -31.43 -16.61
C ILE A 81 16.69 -32.01 -16.29
N ASP A 82 16.65 -33.01 -15.40
CA ASP A 82 15.41 -33.49 -14.81
C ASP A 82 14.87 -32.45 -13.81
N ILE A 83 13.61 -32.06 -13.99
CA ILE A 83 12.91 -31.08 -13.13
C ILE A 83 12.00 -31.73 -12.09
N SER A 84 12.00 -33.06 -11.95
CA SER A 84 11.12 -33.79 -11.03
C SER A 84 11.26 -33.33 -9.57
N GLU A 85 12.48 -33.02 -9.13
CA GLU A 85 12.73 -32.48 -7.79
C GLU A 85 12.15 -31.05 -7.64
N PHE A 86 12.30 -30.21 -8.66
CA PHE A 86 11.68 -28.89 -8.68
C PHE A 86 10.15 -28.98 -8.56
N GLU A 87 9.51 -29.89 -9.30
CA GLU A 87 8.06 -30.08 -9.21
C GLU A 87 7.62 -30.47 -7.80
N LYS A 88 8.35 -31.41 -7.18
CA LYS A 88 8.09 -31.84 -5.81
C LYS A 88 8.22 -30.69 -4.82
N ASP A 89 9.31 -29.93 -4.90
CA ASP A 89 9.68 -28.95 -3.86
C ASP A 89 8.91 -27.63 -4.01
N TRP A 90 8.69 -27.17 -5.23
CA TRP A 90 8.04 -25.87 -5.48
C TRP A 90 6.55 -25.99 -5.72
N LEU A 91 6.08 -27.05 -6.38
CA LEU A 91 4.67 -27.18 -6.75
C LEU A 91 3.88 -28.01 -5.74
N GLN A 92 4.39 -29.18 -5.37
CA GLN A 92 3.64 -30.16 -4.57
C GLN A 92 3.76 -29.91 -3.06
N GLN A 93 4.94 -29.60 -2.55
CA GLN A 93 5.13 -29.36 -1.12
C GLN A 93 4.40 -28.09 -0.65
N SER A 94 3.85 -28.16 0.56
CA SER A 94 3.22 -27.02 1.23
C SER A 94 4.26 -26.04 1.79
N ALA A 95 5.35 -26.57 2.34
CA ALA A 95 6.46 -25.78 2.85
C ALA A 95 7.05 -24.86 1.77
N PHE A 96 7.48 -23.68 2.18
CA PHE A 96 8.22 -22.77 1.30
C PHE A 96 9.71 -23.13 1.31
N GLN A 97 10.34 -23.21 0.13
CA GLN A 97 11.77 -23.51 -0.02
C GLN A 97 12.63 -22.28 0.32
N SER A 98 12.64 -21.88 1.59
CA SER A 98 13.26 -20.63 2.04
C SER A 98 14.78 -20.59 1.82
N GLU A 99 15.47 -21.72 1.98
CA GLU A 99 16.92 -21.79 1.77
C GLU A 99 17.28 -21.57 0.31
N GLU A 100 16.60 -22.27 -0.62
CA GLU A 100 16.85 -22.09 -2.04
C GLU A 100 16.49 -20.68 -2.51
N ALA A 101 15.37 -20.12 -2.02
CA ALA A 101 15.00 -18.73 -2.28
C ALA A 101 16.08 -17.76 -1.78
N TYR A 102 16.62 -17.97 -0.57
CA TYR A 102 17.70 -17.16 -0.02
C TYR A 102 18.98 -17.24 -0.86
N GLN A 103 19.38 -18.42 -1.31
CA GLN A 103 20.53 -18.58 -2.19
C GLN A 103 20.35 -17.90 -3.55
N SER A 104 19.14 -17.95 -4.13
CA SER A 104 18.80 -17.19 -5.34
C SER A 104 18.89 -15.68 -5.11
N LEU A 105 18.36 -15.18 -3.98
CA LEU A 105 18.45 -13.76 -3.61
C LEU A 105 19.91 -13.27 -3.52
N LEU A 106 20.80 -14.08 -2.95
CA LEU A 106 22.23 -13.75 -2.82
C LEU A 106 22.96 -13.61 -4.16
N LYS A 107 22.37 -14.03 -5.28
CA LYS A 107 22.95 -13.76 -6.61
C LYS A 107 22.82 -12.30 -7.02
N SER A 108 21.95 -11.52 -6.36
CA SER A 108 21.76 -10.10 -6.63
C SER A 108 22.73 -9.24 -5.82
N PRO A 109 23.62 -8.45 -6.46
CA PRO A 109 24.51 -7.51 -5.76
C PRO A 109 23.74 -6.51 -4.89
N PHE A 110 22.54 -6.11 -5.34
CA PHE A 110 21.66 -5.24 -4.58
C PHE A 110 21.21 -5.89 -3.27
N ILE A 111 20.76 -7.15 -3.30
CA ILE A 111 20.31 -7.84 -2.08
C ILE A 111 21.47 -8.07 -1.12
N ILE A 112 22.65 -8.42 -1.63
CA ILE A 112 23.86 -8.52 -0.78
C ILE A 112 24.07 -7.20 -0.03
N LYS A 113 24.05 -6.07 -0.73
CA LYS A 113 24.20 -4.74 -0.10
C LYS A 113 23.08 -4.40 0.88
N TYR A 114 21.85 -4.76 0.56
CA TYR A 114 20.73 -4.59 1.47
C TYR A 114 20.92 -5.41 2.76
N PHE A 115 21.34 -6.67 2.66
CA PHE A 115 21.63 -7.52 3.83
C PHE A 115 22.82 -7.03 4.65
N GLU A 116 23.88 -6.52 4.01
CA GLU A 116 24.99 -5.88 4.72
C GLU A 116 24.50 -4.75 5.63
N ILE A 117 23.61 -3.88 5.12
CA ILE A 117 23.05 -2.79 5.92
C ILE A 117 22.06 -3.31 6.96
N SER A 118 21.15 -4.22 6.59
CA SER A 118 20.17 -4.80 7.51
C SER A 118 20.81 -5.50 8.71
N ALA A 119 21.97 -6.15 8.52
CA ALA A 119 22.70 -6.82 9.59
C ALA A 119 23.25 -5.84 10.65
N LEU A 120 23.41 -4.55 10.32
CA LEU A 120 23.89 -3.53 11.25
C LEU A 120 22.87 -3.17 12.35
N ARG A 121 21.63 -3.68 12.28
CA ARG A 121 20.63 -3.49 13.36
C ARG A 121 21.16 -3.88 14.73
N ALA A 122 21.94 -4.97 14.80
CA ALA A 122 22.54 -5.46 16.04
C ALA A 122 23.82 -4.71 16.46
N THR A 123 24.31 -3.77 15.65
CA THR A 123 25.53 -3.01 15.87
C THR A 123 25.21 -1.66 16.56
N PRO A 124 25.98 -1.21 17.56
CA PRO A 124 25.83 0.12 18.14
C PRO A 124 25.96 1.24 17.10
N LEU A 125 25.17 2.33 17.22
CA LEU A 125 25.20 3.46 16.28
C LEU A 125 26.60 4.02 16.04
N ALA A 126 27.41 4.14 17.10
CA ALA A 126 28.77 4.65 17.02
C ALA A 126 29.63 3.91 15.98
N ASP A 127 29.44 2.59 15.84
CA ASP A 127 30.24 1.73 14.97
C ASP A 127 29.64 1.57 13.55
N LYS A 128 28.35 1.88 13.36
CA LYS A 128 27.64 1.77 12.07
C LYS A 128 27.35 3.11 11.39
N LYS A 129 27.64 4.25 12.03
CA LYS A 129 27.25 5.60 11.57
C LYS A 129 27.69 5.90 10.14
N MET A 130 28.92 5.55 9.77
CA MET A 130 29.45 5.81 8.43
C MET A 130 28.78 4.95 7.36
N GLN A 131 28.52 3.68 7.68
CA GLN A 131 27.84 2.73 6.81
C GLN A 131 26.41 3.19 6.53
N LEU A 132 25.68 3.63 7.57
CA LEU A 132 24.34 4.21 7.41
C LEU A 132 24.38 5.51 6.59
N LYS A 133 25.35 6.40 6.85
CA LYS A 133 25.51 7.63 6.07
C LYS A 133 25.70 7.34 4.57
N ASN A 134 26.52 6.35 4.24
CA ASN A 134 26.75 5.94 2.85
C ASN A 134 25.52 5.28 2.23
N ALA A 135 24.77 4.50 3.01
CA ALA A 135 23.54 3.87 2.56
C ALA A 135 22.45 4.91 2.21
N LEU A 136 22.37 6.02 2.94
CA LEU A 136 21.41 7.10 2.70
C LEU A 136 21.61 7.82 1.35
N THR A 137 22.84 7.88 0.85
CA THR A 137 23.16 8.54 -0.43
C THR A 137 23.39 7.55 -1.58
N PHE A 138 23.21 6.27 -1.32
CA PHE A 138 23.40 5.23 -2.33
C PHE A 138 22.30 5.36 -3.41
N PRO A 139 22.63 5.15 -4.71
CA PRO A 139 21.66 5.23 -5.81
C PRO A 139 20.76 3.97 -5.85
N ASN A 140 20.14 3.64 -4.72
CA ASN A 140 19.13 2.61 -4.62
C ASN A 140 18.12 2.92 -3.52
N ASP A 141 16.86 2.80 -3.91
CA ASP A 141 15.67 3.11 -3.16
C ASP A 141 15.57 2.41 -1.79
N PHE A 142 15.85 1.11 -1.70
CA PHE A 142 15.55 0.32 -0.50
C PHE A 142 16.68 0.30 0.54
N ILE A 143 17.93 0.46 0.11
CA ILE A 143 19.09 0.47 1.02
C ILE A 143 19.05 1.70 1.94
N GLY A 144 18.73 2.87 1.36
CA GLY A 144 18.59 4.08 2.16
C GLY A 144 17.37 4.04 3.09
N GLN A 145 16.27 3.38 2.70
CA GLN A 145 15.12 3.17 3.60
C GLN A 145 15.49 2.35 4.83
N GLU A 146 16.19 1.23 4.64
CA GLU A 146 16.67 0.41 5.75
C GLU A 146 17.58 1.21 6.68
N ALA A 147 18.44 2.08 6.13
CA ALA A 147 19.27 2.96 6.94
C ALA A 147 18.44 3.96 7.76
N VAL A 148 17.36 4.52 7.21
CA VAL A 148 16.43 5.39 7.96
C VAL A 148 15.74 4.63 9.08
N TYR A 149 15.27 3.40 8.83
CA TYR A 149 14.59 2.61 9.85
C TYR A 149 15.48 2.28 11.05
N GLN A 150 16.78 2.11 10.84
CA GLN A 150 17.74 1.91 11.92
C GLN A 150 18.02 3.15 12.77
N LEU A 151 17.54 4.33 12.38
CA LEU A 151 17.68 5.56 13.17
C LEU A 151 16.57 5.73 14.22
N LEU A 152 15.49 4.93 14.14
CA LEU A 152 14.27 5.15 14.94
C LEU A 152 14.48 4.89 16.44
N ASP A 153 15.28 3.89 16.78
CA ASP A 153 15.49 3.44 18.17
C ASP A 153 16.74 4.07 18.81
N GLU A 154 17.41 4.98 18.10
CA GLU A 154 18.69 5.57 18.50
C GLU A 154 18.52 7.00 19.04
N SER A 155 19.51 7.48 19.80
CA SER A 155 19.48 8.86 20.34
C SER A 155 19.38 9.91 19.23
N PHE A 156 18.40 10.81 19.32
CA PHE A 156 18.18 11.86 18.32
C PHE A 156 19.40 12.77 18.12
N SER A 157 20.12 13.10 19.20
CA SER A 157 21.32 13.95 19.11
C SER A 157 22.41 13.33 18.22
N GLU A 158 22.48 12.01 18.17
CA GLU A 158 23.47 11.27 17.39
C GLU A 158 23.00 11.04 15.94
N THR A 159 21.69 10.87 15.73
CA THR A 159 21.07 10.63 14.41
C THR A 159 20.73 11.89 13.64
N LEU A 160 20.66 13.08 14.27
CA LEU A 160 20.35 14.35 13.61
C LEU A 160 21.16 14.60 12.33
N PRO A 161 22.49 14.40 12.28
CA PRO A 161 23.26 14.58 11.04
C PRO A 161 22.88 13.57 9.93
N LEU A 162 22.46 12.36 10.31
CA LEU A 162 22.01 11.33 9.37
C LEU A 162 20.63 11.67 8.81
N TYR A 163 19.71 12.15 9.64
CA TYR A 163 18.42 12.64 9.15
C TYR A 163 18.58 13.79 8.16
N LYS A 164 19.45 14.78 8.44
CA LYS A 164 19.77 15.85 7.47
C LYS A 164 20.29 15.29 6.15
N THR A 165 21.19 14.30 6.21
CA THR A 165 21.68 13.60 5.02
C THR A 165 20.54 12.88 4.27
N ALA A 166 19.58 12.29 4.98
CA ALA A 166 18.44 11.61 4.39
C ALA A 166 17.52 12.58 3.62
N PHE A 167 17.26 13.77 4.16
CA PHE A 167 16.52 14.82 3.46
C PHE A 167 17.24 15.31 2.19
N GLU A 168 18.57 15.43 2.24
CA GLU A 168 19.42 15.88 1.13
C GLU A 168 19.76 14.78 0.11
N SER A 169 19.33 13.53 0.34
CA SER A 169 19.73 12.35 -0.45
C SER A 169 19.33 12.39 -1.92
N ASN A 170 18.43 13.29 -2.32
CA ASN A 170 17.73 13.27 -3.61
C ASN A 170 17.03 11.94 -3.93
N ASN A 171 16.85 11.06 -2.95
CA ASN A 171 16.19 9.77 -3.11
C ASN A 171 14.76 9.83 -2.54
N LEU A 172 13.78 9.63 -3.42
CA LEU A 172 12.35 9.65 -3.08
C LEU A 172 12.01 8.67 -1.96
N TYR A 173 12.54 7.46 -2.02
CA TYR A 173 12.21 6.40 -1.06
C TYR A 173 12.82 6.65 0.31
N VAL A 174 14.01 7.26 0.36
CA VAL A 174 14.65 7.70 1.62
C VAL A 174 13.82 8.78 2.30
N ARG A 175 13.43 9.83 1.57
CA ARG A 175 12.59 10.90 2.12
C ARG A 175 11.20 10.38 2.53
N GLN A 176 10.64 9.47 1.75
CA GLN A 176 9.39 8.79 2.09
C GLN A 176 9.52 7.95 3.36
N ALA A 177 10.63 7.22 3.55
CA ALA A 177 10.85 6.48 4.80
C ALA A 177 10.92 7.44 5.99
N VAL A 178 11.64 8.57 5.87
CA VAL A 178 11.67 9.58 6.94
C VAL A 178 10.26 10.08 7.26
N ALA A 179 9.47 10.46 6.25
CA ALA A 179 8.10 10.91 6.45
C ALA A 179 7.21 9.88 7.17
N LEU A 180 7.27 8.62 6.72
CA LEU A 180 6.41 7.55 7.23
C LEU A 180 6.84 7.03 8.61
N SER A 181 8.13 7.13 8.96
CA SER A 181 8.65 6.53 10.19
C SER A 181 8.90 7.52 11.32
N LEU A 182 9.22 8.79 11.01
CA LEU A 182 9.50 9.81 12.02
C LEU A 182 8.17 10.34 12.62
N GLN A 183 7.67 9.67 13.66
CA GLN A 183 6.36 9.96 14.27
C GLN A 183 6.28 11.35 14.92
N THR A 184 7.32 11.75 15.64
CA THR A 184 7.42 13.09 16.26
C THR A 184 8.49 13.87 15.54
N ILE A 185 8.14 15.03 14.99
CA ILE A 185 9.05 15.90 14.23
C ILE A 185 9.82 16.78 15.22
N PRO A 186 11.15 16.57 15.39
CA PRO A 186 11.95 17.43 16.26
C PRO A 186 12.06 18.83 15.64
N LYS A 187 12.11 19.86 16.49
CA LYS A 187 12.17 21.25 16.05
C LYS A 187 13.39 21.53 15.16
N GLU A 188 14.49 20.84 15.42
CA GLU A 188 15.75 20.91 14.67
C GLU A 188 15.64 20.37 13.24
N LEU A 189 14.62 19.57 12.94
CA LEU A 189 14.32 19.02 11.62
C LEU A 189 13.08 19.65 10.97
N GLN A 190 12.41 20.59 11.65
CA GLN A 190 11.15 21.14 11.16
C GLN A 190 11.30 21.75 9.75
N THR A 191 12.37 22.52 9.50
CA THR A 191 12.60 23.16 8.19
C THR A 191 12.81 22.13 7.08
N GLU A 192 13.62 21.11 7.35
CA GLU A 192 13.87 20.01 6.42
C GLU A 192 12.60 19.20 6.17
N TYR A 193 11.79 18.96 7.20
CA TYR A 193 10.51 18.26 7.08
C TYR A 193 9.47 19.10 6.30
N GLU A 194 9.47 20.44 6.46
CA GLU A 194 8.65 21.35 5.66
C GLU A 194 8.98 21.34 4.17
N SER A 195 10.19 20.94 3.80
CA SER A 195 10.56 20.75 2.39
C SER A 195 9.76 19.62 1.72
N LEU A 196 9.35 18.61 2.48
CA LEU A 196 8.58 17.45 2.00
C LEU A 196 7.17 17.81 1.50
N LEU A 197 6.66 19.00 1.83
CA LEU A 197 5.41 19.53 1.25
C LEU A 197 5.52 19.81 -0.26
N ASN A 198 6.73 19.78 -0.83
CA ASN A 198 6.99 19.92 -2.26
C ASN A 198 7.67 18.66 -2.85
N ASP A 199 7.58 17.51 -2.18
CA ASP A 199 8.21 16.27 -2.64
C ASP A 199 7.59 15.74 -3.94
N ASP A 200 8.36 15.01 -4.74
CA ASP A 200 7.84 14.33 -5.94
C ASP A 200 6.88 13.17 -5.60
N SER A 201 6.96 12.62 -4.37
CA SER A 201 6.07 11.57 -3.90
C SER A 201 4.82 12.12 -3.22
N TYR A 202 3.64 11.85 -3.80
CA TYR A 202 2.37 12.19 -3.17
C TYR A 202 2.15 11.50 -1.81
N VAL A 203 2.75 10.32 -1.57
CA VAL A 203 2.71 9.68 -0.25
C VAL A 203 3.48 10.52 0.77
N THR A 204 4.67 10.97 0.38
CA THR A 204 5.52 11.83 1.23
C THR A 204 4.84 13.15 1.52
N MET A 205 4.24 13.78 0.50
CA MET A 205 3.51 15.04 0.65
C MET A 205 2.26 14.90 1.55
N GLU A 206 1.43 13.87 1.34
CA GLU A 206 0.23 13.62 2.16
C GLU A 206 0.63 13.44 3.63
N THR A 207 1.64 12.60 3.87
CA THR A 207 2.17 12.35 5.21
C THR A 207 2.73 13.63 5.83
N ALA A 208 3.53 14.40 5.07
CA ALA A 208 4.13 15.62 5.56
C ALA A 208 3.08 16.69 5.90
N LEU A 209 2.06 16.86 5.06
CA LEU A 209 0.95 17.78 5.30
C LEU A 209 0.24 17.44 6.61
N TYR A 210 -0.16 16.18 6.79
CA TYR A 210 -0.86 15.77 8.00
C TYR A 210 0.01 15.94 9.25
N GLN A 211 1.25 15.45 9.23
CA GLN A 211 2.14 15.51 10.40
C GLN A 211 2.50 16.95 10.78
N LEU A 212 2.84 17.79 9.81
CA LEU A 212 3.14 19.21 10.07
C LEU A 212 1.91 19.95 10.60
N TRP A 213 0.73 19.72 10.01
CA TRP A 213 -0.51 20.32 10.47
C TRP A 213 -0.87 19.90 11.90
N MET A 214 -0.66 18.63 12.24
CA MET A 214 -0.93 18.09 13.57
C MET A 214 0.03 18.65 14.62
N GLN A 215 1.33 18.71 14.32
CA GLN A 215 2.37 18.97 15.32
C GLN A 215 2.76 20.45 15.45
N PHE A 216 2.46 21.29 14.45
CA PHE A 216 2.78 22.72 14.46
C PHE A 216 1.53 23.60 14.18
N PRO A 217 0.59 23.70 15.14
CA PRO A 217 -0.69 24.40 14.97
C PRO A 217 -0.56 25.85 14.49
N GLU A 218 0.50 26.54 14.91
CA GLU A 218 0.80 27.93 14.59
C GLU A 218 1.15 28.17 13.11
N LYS A 219 1.49 27.11 12.36
CA LYS A 219 1.87 27.19 10.93
C LYS A 219 0.85 26.54 9.99
N ARG A 220 -0.29 26.04 10.50
CA ARG A 220 -1.33 25.35 9.72
C ARG A 220 -1.76 26.11 8.46
N THR A 221 -2.05 27.41 8.59
CA THR A 221 -2.42 28.27 7.46
C THR A 221 -1.32 28.28 6.37
N GLY A 222 -0.06 28.33 6.77
CA GLY A 222 1.08 28.29 5.84
C GLY A 222 1.16 26.96 5.09
N TYR A 223 1.01 25.84 5.79
CA TYR A 223 1.05 24.50 5.16
C TYR A 223 -0.11 24.26 4.21
N LEU A 224 -1.33 24.68 4.60
CA LEU A 224 -2.51 24.62 3.73
C LEU A 224 -2.30 25.49 2.49
N ASN A 225 -1.79 26.70 2.63
CA ASN A 225 -1.51 27.55 1.46
C ASN A 225 -0.47 26.94 0.52
N LYS A 226 0.58 26.31 1.07
CA LYS A 226 1.65 25.68 0.28
C LYS A 226 1.18 24.47 -0.51
N THR A 227 0.18 23.75 0.00
CA THR A 227 -0.36 22.52 -0.61
C THR A 227 -1.70 22.72 -1.30
N LYS A 228 -2.18 23.97 -1.40
CA LYS A 228 -3.46 24.32 -2.02
C LYS A 228 -3.46 23.96 -3.50
N GLY A 229 -4.51 23.28 -3.95
CA GLY A 229 -4.71 22.89 -5.35
C GLY A 229 -3.97 21.61 -5.78
N ILE A 230 -3.26 20.93 -4.86
CA ILE A 230 -2.62 19.65 -5.18
C ILE A 230 -3.64 18.53 -5.05
N GLU A 231 -3.82 17.78 -6.14
CA GLU A 231 -4.77 16.65 -6.23
C GLU A 231 -4.22 15.39 -5.57
N GLY A 232 -3.00 15.01 -5.92
CA GLY A 232 -2.38 13.75 -5.52
C GLY A 232 -2.67 12.61 -6.50
N PHE A 233 -2.87 11.40 -5.99
CA PHE A 233 -3.19 10.21 -6.78
C PHE A 233 -4.60 10.26 -7.39
N GLN A 234 -4.97 9.20 -8.12
CA GLN A 234 -6.30 9.05 -8.73
C GLN A 234 -7.45 9.13 -7.72
N ASN A 235 -7.21 8.77 -6.46
CA ASN A 235 -8.17 8.90 -5.36
C ASN A 235 -8.22 10.31 -4.74
N LYS A 236 -7.47 11.28 -5.28
CA LYS A 236 -7.37 12.65 -4.78
C LYS A 236 -6.88 12.73 -3.33
N ASN A 237 -5.99 11.84 -2.91
CA ASN A 237 -5.55 11.70 -1.51
C ASN A 237 -5.14 13.04 -0.86
N ILE A 238 -4.33 13.85 -1.55
CA ILE A 238 -3.86 15.14 -1.01
C ILE A 238 -5.00 16.15 -1.00
N ARG A 239 -5.81 16.25 -2.06
CA ARG A 239 -6.92 17.21 -2.11
C ARG A 239 -7.95 16.93 -1.03
N GLN A 240 -8.32 15.68 -0.82
CA GLN A 240 -9.31 15.30 0.19
C GLN A 240 -8.78 15.52 1.61
N LEU A 241 -7.51 15.18 1.88
CA LEU A 241 -6.84 15.53 3.14
C LEU A 241 -6.85 17.06 3.34
N TRP A 242 -6.47 17.81 2.32
CA TRP A 242 -6.42 19.27 2.38
C TRP A 242 -7.78 19.88 2.72
N LEU A 243 -8.86 19.41 2.09
CA LEU A 243 -10.23 19.85 2.37
C LEU A 243 -10.61 19.57 3.82
N ALA A 244 -10.36 18.34 4.29
CA ALA A 244 -10.65 17.95 5.66
C ALA A 244 -9.92 18.85 6.67
N LEU A 245 -8.62 19.09 6.47
CA LEU A 245 -7.81 19.96 7.32
C LEU A 245 -8.23 21.44 7.25
N ALA A 246 -8.58 21.95 6.06
CA ALA A 246 -9.05 23.32 5.88
C ALA A 246 -10.37 23.57 6.62
N LEU A 247 -11.31 22.61 6.57
CA LEU A 247 -12.59 22.69 7.27
C LEU A 247 -12.41 22.82 8.79
N VAL A 248 -11.53 22.01 9.38
CA VAL A 248 -11.29 22.00 10.83
C VAL A 248 -10.31 23.07 11.32
N THR A 249 -9.59 23.77 10.43
CA THR A 249 -8.67 24.85 10.82
C THR A 249 -9.45 26.12 11.12
N GLU A 250 -9.39 26.59 12.37
CA GLU A 250 -10.06 27.82 12.79
C GLU A 250 -9.48 29.05 12.06
N GLY A 251 -10.36 29.92 11.56
CA GLY A 251 -9.97 31.16 10.87
C GLY A 251 -9.37 30.99 9.47
N TYR A 252 -9.19 29.77 8.98
CA TYR A 252 -8.69 29.53 7.63
C TYR A 252 -9.82 29.70 6.59
N GLU A 253 -9.68 30.72 5.73
CA GLU A 253 -10.55 30.99 4.58
C GLU A 253 -12.05 30.77 4.85
N ASN A 254 -12.57 31.37 5.93
CA ASN A 254 -13.94 31.13 6.40
C ASN A 254 -15.03 31.35 5.34
N THR A 255 -14.81 32.23 4.35
CA THR A 255 -15.75 32.47 3.24
C THR A 255 -15.83 31.30 2.26
N GLU A 256 -14.79 30.47 2.17
CA GLU A 256 -14.70 29.34 1.26
C GLU A 256 -15.05 28.00 1.93
N LYS A 257 -15.24 27.97 3.25
CA LYS A 257 -15.50 26.72 3.98
C LYS A 257 -16.74 25.97 3.48
N GLU A 258 -17.78 26.68 3.08
CA GLU A 258 -18.97 26.03 2.50
C GLU A 258 -18.63 25.36 1.17
N ASN A 259 -17.89 26.03 0.29
CA ASN A 259 -17.42 25.44 -0.98
C ASN A 259 -16.55 24.20 -0.74
N TYR A 260 -15.67 24.24 0.27
CA TYR A 260 -14.84 23.10 0.65
C TYR A 260 -15.65 21.93 1.22
N LEU A 261 -16.69 22.23 1.99
CA LEU A 261 -17.61 21.25 2.54
C LEU A 261 -18.41 20.56 1.42
N GLU A 262 -18.97 21.35 0.50
CA GLU A 262 -19.70 20.85 -0.65
C GLU A 262 -18.82 19.97 -1.54
N GLU A 263 -17.59 20.41 -1.84
CA GLU A 263 -16.65 19.61 -2.64
C GLU A 263 -16.35 18.26 -1.98
N LEU A 264 -16.02 18.24 -0.68
CA LEU A 264 -15.69 17.00 0.03
C LEU A 264 -16.89 16.04 0.07
N LYS A 265 -18.10 16.55 0.32
CA LYS A 265 -19.32 15.74 0.29
C LYS A 265 -19.63 15.21 -1.11
N ASN A 266 -19.42 16.02 -2.14
CA ASN A 266 -19.69 15.62 -3.52
C ASN A 266 -18.81 14.44 -3.97
N TYR A 267 -17.60 14.29 -3.42
CA TYR A 267 -16.75 13.12 -3.68
C TYR A 267 -17.37 11.78 -3.25
N THR A 268 -18.46 11.77 -2.48
CA THR A 268 -19.22 10.54 -2.15
C THR A 268 -20.18 10.09 -3.26
N SER A 269 -20.48 10.95 -4.24
CA SER A 269 -21.49 10.71 -5.27
C SER A 269 -21.08 9.59 -6.24
N THR A 270 -22.04 9.08 -7.00
CA THR A 270 -21.82 8.04 -8.02
C THR A 270 -21.06 8.54 -9.26
N ASP A 271 -20.78 9.85 -9.35
CA ASP A 271 -20.07 10.45 -10.49
C ASP A 271 -18.54 10.22 -10.40
N TYR A 272 -18.06 9.80 -9.22
CA TYR A 272 -16.65 9.54 -8.96
C TYR A 272 -16.31 8.05 -8.92
N SER A 273 -15.02 7.74 -9.14
CA SER A 273 -14.52 6.37 -8.99
C SER A 273 -14.66 5.89 -7.54
N PHE A 274 -14.65 4.57 -7.35
CA PHE A 274 -14.82 4.01 -6.00
C PHE A 274 -13.67 4.41 -5.07
N GLU A 275 -12.45 4.62 -5.57
CA GLU A 275 -11.28 5.03 -4.78
C GLU A 275 -11.44 6.45 -4.22
N ILE A 276 -12.00 7.38 -5.01
CA ILE A 276 -12.30 8.75 -4.54
C ILE A 276 -13.37 8.68 -3.46
N ARG A 277 -14.45 7.92 -3.73
CA ARG A 277 -15.60 7.78 -2.83
C ARG A 277 -15.22 7.12 -1.51
N GLU A 278 -14.38 6.09 -1.53
CA GLU A 278 -13.88 5.40 -0.33
C GLU A 278 -13.19 6.38 0.61
N LYS A 279 -12.23 7.15 0.09
CA LYS A 279 -11.53 8.19 0.85
C LYS A 279 -12.47 9.31 1.33
N ALA A 280 -13.47 9.68 0.52
CA ALA A 280 -14.45 10.69 0.91
C ALA A 280 -15.32 10.22 2.09
N PHE A 281 -15.73 8.94 2.08
CA PHE A 281 -16.48 8.36 3.19
C PHE A 281 -15.66 8.32 4.48
N GLU A 282 -14.35 8.06 4.42
CA GLU A 282 -13.47 8.15 5.58
C GLU A 282 -13.53 9.55 6.20
N TYR A 283 -13.32 10.61 5.42
CA TYR A 283 -13.36 11.98 5.93
C TYR A 283 -14.77 12.45 6.36
N VAL A 284 -15.80 12.09 5.61
CA VAL A 284 -17.19 12.37 6.01
C VAL A 284 -17.51 11.71 7.35
N ASN A 285 -17.02 10.49 7.57
CA ASN A 285 -17.17 9.80 8.84
C ASN A 285 -16.37 10.46 9.96
N GLU A 286 -15.08 10.72 9.76
CA GLU A 286 -14.20 11.35 10.76
C GLU A 286 -14.71 12.72 11.20
N LEU A 287 -15.16 13.53 10.25
CA LEU A 287 -15.67 14.89 10.48
C LEU A 287 -17.17 14.93 10.82
N GLN A 288 -17.84 13.78 10.90
CA GLN A 288 -19.27 13.65 11.20
C GLN A 288 -20.18 14.46 10.25
N LEU A 289 -19.84 14.48 8.95
CA LEU A 289 -20.50 15.29 7.92
C LEU A 289 -21.69 14.58 7.24
N TRP A 290 -22.23 13.54 7.86
CA TRP A 290 -23.33 12.76 7.32
C TRP A 290 -24.64 13.56 7.21
N ASP A 291 -25.22 13.52 6.02
CA ASP A 291 -26.49 14.09 5.60
C ASP A 291 -27.15 13.21 4.53
N LEU A 292 -28.31 13.64 4.00
CA LEU A 292 -29.04 12.85 3.01
C LEU A 292 -28.24 12.53 1.75
N GLU A 293 -27.44 13.47 1.22
CA GLU A 293 -26.68 13.27 -0.01
C GLU A 293 -25.49 12.32 0.20
N THR A 294 -24.74 12.49 1.29
CA THR A 294 -23.63 11.59 1.61
C THR A 294 -24.12 10.18 1.98
N LEU A 295 -25.25 10.06 2.68
CA LEU A 295 -25.88 8.77 2.99
C LEU A 295 -26.43 8.08 1.73
N LYS A 296 -26.97 8.85 0.77
CA LYS A 296 -27.35 8.35 -0.56
C LYS A 296 -26.12 7.81 -1.30
N GLY A 297 -25.02 8.57 -1.31
CA GLY A 297 -23.74 8.10 -1.85
C GLY A 297 -23.28 6.78 -1.22
N LEU A 298 -23.39 6.65 0.10
CA LEU A 298 -23.01 5.43 0.83
C LEU A 298 -23.95 4.24 0.52
N ALA A 299 -25.25 4.48 0.40
CA ALA A 299 -26.22 3.45 0.03
C ALA A 299 -25.92 2.86 -1.37
N GLU A 300 -25.55 3.69 -2.34
CA GLU A 300 -25.11 3.23 -3.67
C GLU A 300 -23.81 2.45 -3.60
N ALA A 301 -22.87 2.85 -2.74
CA ALA A 301 -21.61 2.15 -2.54
C ALA A 301 -21.83 0.72 -2.00
N CYS A 302 -22.84 0.52 -1.14
CA CYS A 302 -23.18 -0.80 -0.60
C CYS A 302 -23.59 -1.83 -1.67
N VAL A 303 -24.03 -1.40 -2.85
CA VAL A 303 -24.44 -2.30 -3.93
C VAL A 303 -23.47 -2.29 -5.12
N HIS A 304 -22.29 -1.70 -4.94
CA HIS A 304 -21.27 -1.66 -5.97
C HIS A 304 -20.71 -3.06 -6.30
N PRO A 305 -20.46 -3.39 -7.58
CA PRO A 305 -19.97 -4.71 -8.01
C PRO A 305 -18.59 -5.06 -7.43
N THR A 306 -17.73 -4.07 -7.18
CA THR A 306 -16.43 -4.28 -6.52
C THR A 306 -16.64 -4.59 -5.04
N TRP A 307 -16.54 -5.87 -4.67
CA TRP A 307 -16.75 -6.33 -3.29
C TRP A 307 -15.81 -5.68 -2.27
N ARG A 308 -14.58 -5.31 -2.67
CA ARG A 308 -13.60 -4.63 -1.81
C ARG A 308 -14.05 -3.23 -1.38
N PHE A 309 -14.90 -2.59 -2.18
CA PHE A 309 -15.50 -1.30 -1.85
C PHE A 309 -16.86 -1.49 -1.17
N SER A 310 -17.72 -2.35 -1.72
CA SER A 310 -19.08 -2.51 -1.17
C SER A 310 -19.10 -3.17 0.20
N LYS A 311 -18.15 -4.05 0.54
CA LYS A 311 -18.10 -4.66 1.88
C LYS A 311 -17.81 -3.62 2.99
N PRO A 312 -16.73 -2.80 2.93
CA PRO A 312 -16.52 -1.72 3.89
C PRO A 312 -17.68 -0.71 3.93
N SER A 313 -18.26 -0.35 2.79
CA SER A 313 -19.42 0.57 2.77
C SER A 313 -20.61 0.03 3.56
N LYS A 314 -20.90 -1.28 3.47
CA LYS A 314 -21.95 -1.93 4.26
C LYS A 314 -21.64 -1.90 5.75
N GLU A 315 -20.39 -2.17 6.13
CA GLU A 315 -19.94 -2.11 7.53
C GLU A 315 -20.14 -0.69 8.09
N MET A 316 -19.74 0.34 7.32
CA MET A 316 -19.94 1.74 7.68
C MET A 316 -21.43 2.10 7.81
N LEU A 317 -22.27 1.72 6.84
CA LEU A 317 -23.71 1.98 6.88
C LEU A 317 -24.38 1.32 8.10
N ASN A 318 -24.00 0.07 8.41
CA ASN A 318 -24.52 -0.65 9.57
C ASN A 318 -24.14 0.01 10.90
N ASN A 319 -22.94 0.59 10.99
CA ASN A 319 -22.52 1.38 12.14
C ASN A 319 -23.36 2.66 12.27
N LEU A 320 -23.64 3.35 11.15
CA LEU A 320 -24.49 4.55 11.16
C LEU A 320 -25.92 4.26 11.57
N LEU A 321 -26.47 3.11 11.19
CA LEU A 321 -27.82 2.68 11.60
C LEU A 321 -27.98 2.52 13.12
N GLN A 322 -26.88 2.38 13.88
CA GLN A 322 -26.93 2.37 15.35
C GLN A 322 -27.28 3.75 15.95
N ASN A 323 -27.11 4.83 15.18
CA ASN A 323 -27.46 6.18 15.58
C ASN A 323 -28.85 6.56 15.06
N LYS A 324 -29.77 6.88 15.98
CA LYS A 324 -31.15 7.24 15.66
C LYS A 324 -31.27 8.38 14.63
N LYS A 325 -30.37 9.38 14.68
CA LYS A 325 -30.37 10.49 13.70
C LYS A 325 -30.19 10.00 12.27
N TYR A 326 -29.24 9.10 12.04
CA TYR A 326 -28.94 8.58 10.71
C TYR A 326 -29.92 7.50 10.29
N TYR A 327 -30.40 6.69 11.23
CA TYR A 327 -31.47 5.73 10.98
C TYR A 327 -32.69 6.38 10.32
N GLU A 328 -33.22 7.48 10.88
CA GLU A 328 -34.37 8.18 10.33
C GLU A 328 -34.11 8.76 8.93
N GLN A 329 -32.89 9.25 8.68
CA GLN A 329 -32.48 9.74 7.36
C GLN A 329 -32.38 8.61 6.33
N ILE A 330 -31.76 7.49 6.69
CA ILE A 330 -31.58 6.34 5.80
C ILE A 330 -32.95 5.72 5.43
N LYS A 331 -33.90 5.68 6.37
CA LYS A 331 -35.25 5.16 6.16
C LYS A 331 -35.99 5.86 5.02
N VAL A 332 -35.72 7.15 4.77
CA VAL A 332 -36.38 7.93 3.71
C VAL A 332 -35.64 7.93 2.37
N LEU A 333 -34.50 7.25 2.27
CA LEU A 333 -33.68 7.23 1.03
C LEU A 333 -34.22 6.31 -0.06
N GLY A 334 -35.12 5.37 0.25
CA GLY A 334 -35.51 4.29 -0.68
C GLY A 334 -36.00 4.76 -2.06
N ARG A 335 -36.59 5.96 -2.18
CA ARG A 335 -37.03 6.54 -3.47
C ARG A 335 -35.98 7.41 -4.17
N GLN A 336 -34.85 7.65 -3.51
CA GLN A 336 -33.80 8.59 -3.94
C GLN A 336 -32.52 7.88 -4.39
N VAL A 337 -32.49 6.54 -4.28
CA VAL A 337 -31.38 5.67 -4.66
C VAL A 337 -31.82 4.70 -5.76
N SER A 338 -30.87 4.00 -6.37
CA SER A 338 -31.10 2.94 -7.34
C SER A 338 -31.94 1.81 -6.75
N GLU A 339 -32.63 1.05 -7.61
CA GLU A 339 -33.45 -0.09 -7.20
C GLU A 339 -32.64 -1.11 -6.37
N LYS A 340 -31.39 -1.37 -6.77
CA LYS A 340 -30.49 -2.27 -6.02
C LYS A 340 -30.23 -1.75 -4.61
N ALA A 341 -29.88 -0.47 -4.48
CA ALA A 341 -29.64 0.16 -3.19
C ALA A 341 -30.90 0.18 -2.33
N ALA A 342 -32.06 0.52 -2.90
CA ALA A 342 -33.35 0.51 -2.20
C ALA A 342 -33.68 -0.90 -1.65
N ASN A 343 -33.52 -1.94 -2.48
CA ASN A 343 -33.73 -3.32 -2.06
C ASN A 343 -32.76 -3.73 -0.95
N TYR A 344 -31.50 -3.31 -1.02
CA TYR A 344 -30.54 -3.55 0.04
C TYR A 344 -30.92 -2.84 1.35
N LEU A 345 -31.28 -1.55 1.31
CA LEU A 345 -31.74 -0.80 2.47
C LEU A 345 -32.95 -1.45 3.14
N ASN A 346 -33.95 -1.84 2.35
CA ASN A 346 -35.15 -2.54 2.86
C ASN A 346 -34.81 -3.89 3.51
N SER A 347 -33.72 -4.54 3.11
CA SER A 347 -33.29 -5.81 3.71
C SER A 347 -32.62 -5.67 5.07
N ILE A 348 -32.10 -4.48 5.40
CA ILE A 348 -31.35 -4.23 6.66
C ILE A 348 -32.10 -3.34 7.65
N ILE A 349 -33.05 -2.53 7.19
CA ILE A 349 -33.92 -1.71 8.03
C ILE A 349 -35.09 -2.59 8.48
N LYS A 350 -35.18 -2.85 9.79
CA LYS A 350 -36.32 -3.55 10.39
C LYS A 350 -37.43 -2.54 10.66
N GLU A 351 -38.67 -2.87 10.31
CA GLU A 351 -39.84 -1.99 10.56
C GLU A 351 -39.98 -1.56 12.03
#